data_AF-A0A8J9RKU9-F1
#
_entry.id   AF-A0A8J9RKU9-F1
#
_cell.length_a   1.000
_cell.length_b   1.000
_cell.length_c   1.000
_cell.angle_alpha   90.00
_cell.angle_beta   90.00
_cell.angle_gamma   90.00
#
_symmetry.space_group_name_H-M   'P 1'
#
loop_
_entity.id
_entity.type
_entity.pdbx_description
1 polymer ?
#
loop_
_entity_poly.entity_id
_entity_poly.type
_entity_poly.pdbx_seq_one_letter_code
_entity_poly.pdbx_strand_id
1 'polypeptide(L)'
;MSKLARFHSGFGRLANVEQPLVHVCRLCPKYVPLERRGLPRTRKQIQTLAAKKGGGGKGKGNQKKAGSSIADLLKPKEPWERTEVVMQNLILVENHRRKVGSAILEDIEISEMAKALWEAPFAVLSHDKFENEDPVFTYANKAALDLFEATWDELVGMPSRKSAADEPEAQEDRNQTLEAAAENGVIRNYTAWRQSLKGKRFQIKDATLFNLETPTQKKVGQATTIYHWVFEDGTEGGPAASPPVESTERPSDEEIKRAEESVQEQAALVRALKEEHGLGNDDEEVQENVALLLRRKAKLEALQRRLVAAEAAAAAAESESASAAA
;
A
#
# COMPACT_ATOMS: atom_id res chain seq x y z
N MET A 1 -74.53 11.72 11.26
CA MET A 1 -75.02 10.70 10.29
C MET A 1 -73.80 9.97 9.77
N SER A 2 -73.51 8.78 10.33
CA SER A 2 -73.55 7.47 9.65
C SER A 2 -72.32 7.22 8.76
N LYS A 3 -71.59 6.10 8.77
CA LYS A 3 -71.63 4.79 9.45
C LYS A 3 -70.23 4.18 9.14
N LEU A 4 -69.53 3.60 10.12
CA LEU A 4 -69.31 2.15 10.25
C LEU A 4 -69.28 1.34 8.94
N ALA A 5 -68.16 0.67 8.67
CA ALA A 5 -68.16 -0.74 8.27
C ALA A 5 -66.78 -1.37 8.54
N ARG A 6 -66.72 -2.17 9.62
CA ARG A 6 -65.79 -3.31 9.73
C ARG A 6 -66.32 -4.42 8.83
N PHE A 7 -65.44 -5.16 8.16
CA PHE A 7 -65.72 -6.55 7.80
C PHE A 7 -64.52 -7.43 8.13
N HIS A 8 -64.83 -8.55 8.78
CA HIS A 8 -63.93 -9.58 9.27
C HIS A 8 -63.77 -10.70 8.25
N SER A 9 -62.68 -11.45 8.44
CA SER A 9 -62.49 -12.89 8.20
C SER A 9 -62.26 -13.39 6.77
N GLY A 10 -61.28 -14.28 6.63
CA GLY A 10 -61.16 -15.15 5.46
C GLY A 10 -59.77 -15.73 5.22
N PHE A 11 -59.45 -16.80 5.94
CA PHE A 11 -58.34 -17.72 5.73
C PHE A 11 -57.96 -18.01 4.26
N GLY A 12 -56.65 -18.06 3.98
CA GLY A 12 -56.11 -18.60 2.74
C GLY A 12 -54.59 -18.75 2.82
N ARG A 13 -54.12 -19.75 3.58
CA ARG A 13 -52.70 -20.12 3.65
C ARG A 13 -52.38 -20.96 2.40
N LEU A 14 -51.76 -20.34 1.39
CA LEU A 14 -51.13 -21.05 0.27
C LEU A 14 -49.66 -20.67 0.24
N ALA A 15 -48.82 -21.70 0.40
CA ALA A 15 -47.40 -21.62 0.21
C ALA A 15 -47.09 -21.21 -1.24
N ASN A 16 -46.21 -20.23 -1.42
CA ASN A 16 -45.42 -20.16 -2.64
C ASN A 16 -43.98 -19.77 -2.27
N VAL A 17 -43.11 -20.73 -2.54
CA VAL A 17 -41.66 -20.63 -2.48
C VAL A 17 -41.24 -19.97 -3.78
N GLU A 18 -40.84 -18.70 -3.74
CA GLU A 18 -40.12 -18.09 -4.87
C GLU A 18 -38.62 -18.14 -4.60
N GLN A 19 -37.92 -18.79 -5.54
CA GLN A 19 -36.50 -19.08 -5.55
C GLN A 19 -35.69 -17.83 -5.92
N PRO A 20 -34.45 -17.68 -5.43
CA PRO A 20 -33.57 -16.61 -5.89
C PRO A 20 -33.03 -16.91 -7.31
N LEU A 21 -33.14 -15.91 -8.18
CA LEU A 21 -32.48 -15.82 -9.49
C LEU A 21 -30.96 -15.90 -9.31
N VAL A 22 -30.38 -17.06 -9.61
CA VAL A 22 -28.94 -17.26 -9.73
C VAL A 22 -28.52 -16.85 -11.15
N HIS A 23 -27.80 -15.74 -11.26
CA HIS A 23 -27.19 -15.31 -12.51
C HIS A 23 -25.94 -16.18 -12.77
N VAL A 24 -26.03 -17.14 -13.70
CA VAL A 24 -24.94 -18.06 -14.03
C VAL A 24 -23.96 -17.37 -14.98
N CYS A 25 -22.79 -17.01 -14.46
CA CYS A 25 -21.62 -16.62 -15.26
C CYS A 25 -21.22 -17.77 -16.19
N ARG A 26 -21.27 -17.55 -17.51
CA ARG A 26 -21.10 -18.57 -18.55
C ARG A 26 -19.64 -18.92 -18.92
N LEU A 27 -18.66 -18.53 -18.10
CA LEU A 27 -17.23 -18.73 -18.40
C LEU A 27 -16.42 -19.50 -17.33
N CYS A 28 -17.06 -20.12 -16.33
CA CYS A 28 -16.37 -21.04 -15.42
C CYS A 28 -16.37 -22.48 -15.97
N PRO A 29 -15.21 -23.18 -16.00
CA PRO A 29 -15.19 -24.60 -16.33
C PRO A 29 -16.01 -25.38 -15.29
N LYS A 30 -16.89 -26.25 -15.78
CA LYS A 30 -17.85 -27.01 -14.96
C LYS A 30 -17.12 -27.80 -13.88
N TYR A 31 -17.48 -27.53 -12.62
CA TYR A 31 -17.10 -28.33 -11.47
C TYR A 31 -17.60 -29.77 -11.64
N VAL A 32 -16.68 -30.73 -11.77
CA VAL A 32 -16.98 -32.17 -11.73
C VAL A 32 -16.74 -32.65 -10.30
N PRO A 33 -17.74 -33.21 -9.59
CA PRO A 33 -17.52 -33.75 -8.25
C PRO A 33 -16.57 -34.95 -8.34
N LEU A 34 -15.43 -34.88 -7.65
CA LEU A 34 -14.57 -36.04 -7.45
C LEU A 34 -15.28 -37.02 -6.52
N GLU A 35 -15.74 -38.15 -7.08
CA GLU A 35 -16.19 -39.30 -6.30
C GLU A 35 -15.06 -39.76 -5.37
N ARG A 36 -15.39 -39.91 -4.08
CA ARG A 36 -14.46 -40.43 -3.06
C ARG A 36 -14.17 -41.91 -3.34
N ARG A 37 -13.15 -42.20 -4.15
CA ARG A 37 -12.52 -43.53 -4.14
C ARG A 37 -11.75 -43.68 -2.84
N GLY A 38 -12.18 -44.62 -2.01
CA GLY A 38 -11.52 -44.93 -0.74
C GLY A 38 -10.06 -45.35 -0.98
N LEU A 39 -9.13 -44.58 -0.42
CA LEU A 39 -7.72 -44.98 -0.33
C LEU A 39 -7.56 -46.03 0.78
N PRO A 40 -6.81 -47.11 0.56
CA PRO A 40 -6.57 -48.11 1.60
C PRO A 40 -5.75 -47.51 2.74
N ARG A 41 -6.31 -47.55 3.96
CA ARG A 41 -5.61 -47.18 5.19
C ARG A 41 -4.56 -48.23 5.52
N THR A 42 -3.30 -47.98 5.15
CA THR A 42 -2.16 -48.68 5.74
C THR A 42 -1.51 -47.77 6.78
N ARG A 43 -1.66 -48.15 8.05
CA ARG A 43 -1.04 -47.47 9.20
C ARG A 43 0.43 -47.88 9.25
N LYS A 44 1.34 -47.15 8.60
CA LYS A 44 2.77 -47.32 8.86
C LYS A 44 3.08 -46.72 10.23
N GLN A 45 3.41 -47.58 11.20
CA GLN A 45 4.05 -47.17 12.44
C GLN A 45 5.38 -46.50 12.09
N ILE A 46 5.54 -45.22 12.46
CA ILE A 46 6.83 -44.56 12.43
C ILE A 46 7.61 -45.10 13.63
N GLN A 47 8.58 -45.97 13.38
CA GLN A 47 9.57 -46.35 14.38
C GLN A 47 10.60 -45.23 14.50
N THR A 48 10.62 -44.54 15.64
CA THR A 48 11.71 -43.64 16.02
C THR A 48 12.92 -44.46 16.44
N LEU A 49 13.94 -44.50 15.59
CA LEU A 49 15.25 -45.02 15.97
C LEU A 49 15.97 -43.99 16.84
N ALA A 50 16.05 -44.26 18.14
CA ALA A 50 16.92 -43.54 19.06
C ALA A 50 18.38 -43.86 18.72
N ALA A 51 19.08 -42.91 18.08
CA ALA A 51 20.51 -43.01 17.83
C ALA A 51 21.30 -42.71 19.11
N LYS A 52 22.05 -43.71 19.57
CA LYS A 52 22.96 -43.69 20.71
C LYS A 52 24.11 -42.70 20.45
N LYS A 53 24.41 -41.84 21.42
CA LYS A 53 25.60 -40.97 21.45
C LYS A 53 26.88 -41.81 21.27
N GLY A 54 27.65 -41.51 20.23
CA GLY A 54 29.04 -41.94 20.01
C GLY A 54 29.86 -40.74 19.58
N GLY A 55 31.01 -40.52 20.22
CA GLY A 55 31.76 -39.27 20.17
C GLY A 55 32.69 -39.08 18.97
N GLY A 56 33.28 -37.88 18.93
CA GLY A 56 34.61 -37.59 18.39
C GLY A 56 34.73 -37.38 16.88
N GLY A 57 34.84 -36.12 16.45
CA GLY A 57 35.33 -35.79 15.10
C GLY A 57 35.26 -34.30 14.79
N LYS A 58 36.40 -33.60 14.88
CA LYS A 58 36.57 -32.21 14.38
C LYS A 58 36.48 -32.21 12.86
N GLY A 59 35.56 -31.43 12.31
CA GLY A 59 35.49 -31.09 10.88
C GLY A 59 34.95 -29.66 10.71
N LYS A 60 35.81 -28.75 10.24
CA LYS A 60 35.43 -27.40 9.81
C LYS A 60 34.59 -27.49 8.53
N GLY A 61 33.56 -26.66 8.43
CA GLY A 61 33.00 -26.27 7.13
C GLY A 61 31.48 -26.32 7.04
N ASN A 62 30.93 -25.13 6.75
CA ASN A 62 29.58 -24.85 6.27
C ASN A 62 28.50 -24.58 7.34
N GLN A 63 28.32 -23.29 7.65
CA GLN A 63 27.14 -22.78 8.35
C GLN A 63 25.91 -22.97 7.45
N LYS A 64 25.23 -24.10 7.58
CA LYS A 64 23.84 -24.21 7.15
C LYS A 64 23.00 -23.38 8.13
N LYS A 65 22.22 -22.42 7.62
CA LYS A 65 21.19 -21.71 8.40
C LYS A 65 20.34 -22.76 9.11
N ALA A 66 20.42 -22.78 10.44
CA ALA A 66 19.66 -23.69 11.26
C ALA A 66 18.16 -23.46 11.01
N GLY A 67 17.42 -24.54 10.74
CA GLY A 67 15.97 -24.47 10.68
C GLY A 67 15.43 -23.91 11.99
N SER A 68 14.53 -22.94 11.87
CA SER A 68 13.83 -22.31 12.99
C SER A 68 13.33 -23.36 13.99
N SER A 69 13.59 -23.16 15.28
CA SER A 69 13.24 -24.11 16.33
C SER A 69 11.71 -24.26 16.41
N ILE A 70 11.21 -25.42 16.83
CA ILE A 70 9.77 -25.58 17.17
C ILE A 70 9.33 -24.52 18.19
N ALA A 71 10.25 -24.06 19.05
CA ALA A 71 9.99 -22.97 19.99
C ALA A 71 9.77 -21.60 19.32
N ASP A 72 10.42 -21.33 18.18
CA ASP A 72 10.24 -20.07 17.43
C ASP A 72 8.90 -20.05 16.69
N LEU A 73 8.40 -21.20 16.25
CA LEU A 73 7.06 -21.35 15.66
C LEU A 73 5.92 -21.13 16.66
N LEU A 74 6.22 -21.22 17.96
CA LEU A 74 5.24 -21.10 19.06
C LEU A 74 5.26 -19.72 19.72
N LYS A 75 6.21 -18.85 19.38
CA LYS A 75 6.20 -17.46 19.87
C LYS A 75 4.98 -16.75 19.27
N PRO A 76 4.21 -16.03 20.10
CA PRO A 76 3.16 -15.18 19.56
C PRO A 76 3.82 -14.18 18.60
N LYS A 77 3.31 -14.15 17.38
CA LYS A 77 3.77 -13.22 16.36
C LYS A 77 3.53 -11.79 16.81
N GLU A 78 4.47 -10.92 16.51
CA GLU A 78 4.25 -9.49 16.69
C GLU A 78 3.07 -9.01 15.83
N PRO A 79 2.37 -7.93 16.20
CA PRO A 79 1.17 -7.50 15.47
C PRO A 79 1.40 -7.29 13.95
N TRP A 80 2.58 -6.79 13.57
CA TRP A 80 2.96 -6.57 12.17
C TRP A 80 3.34 -7.84 11.40
N GLU A 81 3.56 -8.97 12.09
CA GLU A 81 3.86 -10.29 11.49
C GLU A 81 2.59 -11.13 11.24
N ARG A 82 1.43 -10.65 11.69
CA ARG A 82 0.13 -11.30 11.46
C ARG A 82 -0.17 -11.35 9.97
N THR A 83 -0.71 -12.48 9.50
CA THR A 83 -0.88 -12.76 8.07
C THR A 83 -1.71 -11.67 7.38
N GLU A 84 -2.79 -11.23 8.01
CA GLU A 84 -3.67 -10.17 7.53
C GLU A 84 -2.92 -8.83 7.34
N VAL A 85 -2.04 -8.46 8.27
CA VAL A 85 -1.23 -7.24 8.20
C VAL A 85 -0.18 -7.37 7.10
N VAL A 86 0.50 -8.53 7.00
CA VAL A 86 1.48 -8.78 5.94
C VAL A 86 0.82 -8.68 4.55
N MET A 87 -0.36 -9.27 4.38
CA MET A 87 -1.11 -9.22 3.11
C MET A 87 -1.54 -7.79 2.77
N GLN A 88 -1.98 -7.01 3.76
CA GLN A 88 -2.28 -5.59 3.57
C GLN A 88 -1.03 -4.78 3.20
N ASN A 89 0.11 -5.04 3.83
CA ASN A 89 1.37 -4.35 3.53
C ASN A 89 1.85 -4.63 2.11
N LEU A 90 1.65 -5.85 1.59
CA LEU A 90 1.91 -6.15 0.18
C LEU A 90 1.03 -5.30 -0.76
N ILE A 91 -0.25 -5.11 -0.42
CA ILE A 91 -1.16 -4.23 -1.17
C ILE A 91 -0.66 -2.78 -1.07
N LEU A 92 -0.29 -2.32 0.11
CA LEU A 92 0.22 -0.96 0.35
C LEU A 92 1.47 -0.67 -0.50
N VAL A 93 2.48 -1.52 -0.43
CA VAL A 93 3.74 -1.37 -1.17
C VAL A 93 3.50 -1.33 -2.68
N GLU A 94 2.67 -2.24 -3.20
CA GLU A 94 2.35 -2.26 -4.63
C GLU A 94 1.51 -1.05 -5.07
N ASN A 95 0.55 -0.60 -4.25
CA ASN A 95 -0.23 0.60 -4.57
C ASN A 95 0.61 1.86 -4.52
N HIS A 96 1.57 1.97 -3.58
CA HIS A 96 2.54 3.07 -3.57
C HIS A 96 3.31 3.07 -4.90
N ARG A 97 3.85 1.93 -5.33
CA ARG A 97 4.55 1.83 -6.62
C ARG A 97 3.69 2.26 -7.82
N ARG A 98 2.41 1.85 -7.86
CA ARG A 98 1.52 2.15 -8.99
C ARG A 98 1.01 3.59 -9.00
N LYS A 99 0.64 4.13 -7.84
CA LYS A 99 -0.03 5.44 -7.73
C LYS A 99 0.97 6.57 -7.46
N VAL A 100 1.99 6.28 -6.66
CA VAL A 100 3.08 7.22 -6.34
C VAL A 100 4.23 7.11 -7.36
N GLY A 101 4.29 6.05 -8.17
CA GLY A 101 5.30 5.92 -9.23
C GLY A 101 6.70 5.54 -8.76
N SER A 102 6.90 5.40 -7.44
CA SER A 102 8.14 4.97 -6.80
C SER A 102 7.88 3.82 -5.82
N ALA A 103 8.86 2.94 -5.63
CA ALA A 103 8.76 1.93 -4.59
C ALA A 103 8.94 2.60 -3.21
N ILE A 104 8.11 2.24 -2.24
CA ILE A 104 8.27 2.71 -0.85
C ILE A 104 9.52 2.12 -0.18
N LEU A 105 9.94 0.93 -0.62
CA LEU A 105 11.15 0.22 -0.22
C LEU A 105 11.84 -0.28 -1.49
N GLU A 106 13.15 -0.06 -1.59
CA GLU A 106 13.96 -0.49 -2.73
C GLU A 106 14.69 -1.80 -2.42
N ASP A 107 14.75 -2.69 -3.42
CA ASP A 107 15.56 -3.93 -3.39
C ASP A 107 15.32 -4.86 -2.18
N ILE A 108 14.08 -4.93 -1.71
CA ILE A 108 13.66 -5.82 -0.62
C ILE A 108 12.98 -7.08 -1.16
N GLU A 109 13.44 -8.24 -0.69
CA GLU A 109 12.78 -9.53 -0.89
C GLU A 109 11.38 -9.54 -0.26
N ILE A 110 10.43 -10.18 -0.93
CA ILE A 110 9.02 -10.23 -0.48
C ILE A 110 8.90 -10.81 0.96
N SER A 111 9.78 -11.74 1.33
CA SER A 111 9.78 -12.34 2.68
C SER A 111 10.21 -11.37 3.78
N GLU A 112 11.02 -10.35 3.45
CA GLU A 112 11.53 -9.36 4.41
C GLU A 112 10.72 -8.06 4.38
N MET A 113 9.85 -7.86 3.37
CA MET A 113 9.06 -6.65 3.15
C MET A 113 8.34 -6.17 4.42
N ALA A 114 7.70 -7.07 5.16
CA ALA A 114 6.89 -6.68 6.32
C ALA A 114 7.77 -6.10 7.44
N LYS A 115 8.94 -6.71 7.65
CA LYS A 115 9.94 -6.24 8.61
C LYS A 115 10.57 -4.94 8.15
N ALA A 116 10.96 -4.85 6.87
CA ALA A 116 11.55 -3.64 6.30
C ALA A 116 10.59 -2.45 6.38
N LEU A 117 9.28 -2.64 6.12
CA LEU A 117 8.27 -1.60 6.25
C LEU A 117 8.06 -1.21 7.73
N TRP A 118 8.04 -2.19 8.61
CA TRP A 118 7.91 -1.98 10.06
C TRP A 118 9.08 -1.16 10.64
N GLU A 119 10.31 -1.45 10.20
CA GLU A 119 11.55 -0.80 10.65
C GLU A 119 11.92 0.44 9.83
N ALA A 120 11.13 0.82 8.83
CA ALA A 120 11.41 1.97 7.97
C ALA A 120 11.57 3.25 8.80
N PRO A 121 12.56 4.12 8.47
CA PRO A 121 12.90 5.29 9.28
C PRO A 121 11.89 6.44 9.14
N PHE A 122 10.86 6.29 8.32
CA PHE A 122 9.80 7.25 8.05
C PHE A 122 8.44 6.65 8.45
N ALA A 123 7.47 7.50 8.77
CA ALA A 123 6.18 7.04 9.25
C ALA A 123 5.30 6.54 8.09
N VAL A 124 4.70 5.36 8.29
CA VAL A 124 3.73 4.75 7.38
C VAL A 124 2.48 4.39 8.16
N LEU A 125 1.33 4.87 7.71
CA LEU A 125 0.01 4.63 8.30
C LEU A 125 -0.94 4.16 7.22
N SER A 126 -1.96 3.39 7.61
CA SER A 126 -3.12 3.18 6.76
C SER A 126 -4.39 3.04 7.58
N HIS A 127 -5.51 3.34 6.95
CA HIS A 127 -6.84 3.10 7.49
C HIS A 127 -7.71 2.40 6.45
N ASP A 128 -8.83 1.83 6.90
CA ASP A 128 -9.79 1.16 6.04
C ASP A 128 -10.66 2.13 5.22
N LYS A 129 -11.62 1.56 4.48
CA LYS A 129 -12.50 2.27 3.53
C LYS A 129 -13.70 2.91 4.24
N PHE A 130 -13.99 4.14 3.81
CA PHE A 130 -15.10 5.05 4.18
C PHE A 130 -16.51 4.65 3.69
N GLU A 131 -17.01 3.45 3.98
CA GLU A 131 -18.45 3.19 3.75
C GLU A 131 -19.26 3.55 5.01
N ASN A 132 -19.69 4.82 5.08
CA ASN A 132 -20.60 5.40 6.08
C ASN A 132 -20.13 5.47 7.54
N GLU A 133 -18.84 5.25 7.80
CA GLU A 133 -18.24 5.35 9.13
C GLU A 133 -16.88 6.09 9.06
N ASP A 134 -16.45 6.63 10.21
CA ASP A 134 -15.14 7.25 10.38
C ASP A 134 -14.06 6.16 10.25
N PRO A 135 -13.15 6.24 9.27
CA PRO A 135 -12.21 5.16 8.99
C PRO A 135 -11.29 4.92 10.19
N VAL A 136 -10.92 3.67 10.42
CA VAL A 136 -10.05 3.27 11.53
C VAL A 136 -8.68 2.89 11.03
N PHE A 137 -7.64 3.25 11.79
CA PHE A 137 -6.28 2.84 11.45
C PHE A 137 -6.16 1.32 11.45
N THR A 138 -5.61 0.77 10.39
CA THR A 138 -5.39 -0.66 10.17
C THR A 138 -3.93 -1.05 10.24
N TYR A 139 -3.03 -0.07 10.10
CA TYR A 139 -1.58 -0.25 10.19
C TYR A 139 -0.89 1.04 10.63
N ALA A 140 0.18 0.88 11.40
CA ALA A 140 1.17 1.91 11.69
C ALA A 140 2.53 1.25 11.85
N ASN A 141 3.58 1.74 11.20
CA ASN A 141 4.92 1.25 11.45
C ASN A 141 5.53 1.86 12.72
N LYS A 142 6.75 1.43 13.09
CA LYS A 142 7.39 1.90 14.33
C LYS A 142 7.56 3.43 14.37
N ALA A 143 8.02 4.04 13.27
CA ALA A 143 8.19 5.49 13.20
C ALA A 143 6.86 6.24 13.35
N ALA A 144 5.77 5.71 12.80
CA ALA A 144 4.44 6.29 12.99
C ALA A 144 3.95 6.15 14.45
N LEU A 145 4.17 5.01 15.08
CA LEU A 145 3.83 4.80 16.49
C LEU A 145 4.59 5.75 17.42
N ASP A 146 5.89 5.93 17.16
CA ASP A 146 6.73 6.89 17.89
C ASP A 146 6.24 8.34 17.67
N LEU A 147 5.93 8.72 16.42
CA LEU A 147 5.41 10.04 16.06
C LEU A 147 4.07 10.37 16.74
N PHE A 148 3.15 9.40 16.78
CA PHE A 148 1.84 9.56 17.41
C PHE A 148 1.84 9.24 18.91
N GLU A 149 3.01 8.95 19.49
CA GLU A 149 3.22 8.60 20.91
C GLU A 149 2.30 7.46 21.41
N ALA A 150 2.13 6.44 20.57
CA ALA A 150 1.16 5.36 20.77
C ALA A 150 1.80 3.98 20.66
N THR A 151 1.22 3.01 21.37
CA THR A 151 1.44 1.58 21.11
C THR A 151 0.57 1.12 19.94
N TRP A 152 0.87 -0.08 19.40
CA TRP A 152 0.06 -0.68 18.33
C TRP A 152 -1.42 -0.75 18.71
N ASP A 153 -1.74 -1.25 19.90
CA ASP A 153 -3.12 -1.47 20.35
C ASP A 153 -3.86 -0.16 20.67
N GLU A 154 -3.15 0.94 20.92
CA GLU A 154 -3.75 2.27 21.11
C GLU A 154 -4.08 2.94 19.77
N LEU A 155 -3.24 2.75 18.74
CA LEU A 155 -3.40 3.42 17.46
C LEU A 155 -4.21 2.60 16.45
N VAL A 156 -3.90 1.31 16.29
CA VAL A 156 -4.58 0.43 15.33
C VAL A 156 -5.95 0.03 15.86
N GLY A 157 -6.99 0.35 15.10
CA GLY A 157 -8.41 0.27 15.48
C GLY A 157 -8.99 1.61 15.95
N MET A 158 -8.17 2.64 16.12
CA MET A 158 -8.63 3.99 16.47
C MET A 158 -9.17 4.73 15.23
N PRO A 159 -10.25 5.53 15.37
CA PRO A 159 -10.72 6.38 14.28
C PRO A 159 -9.69 7.44 13.87
N SER A 160 -9.46 7.58 12.55
CA SER A 160 -8.37 8.38 11.99
C SER A 160 -8.53 9.89 12.21
N ARG A 161 -9.76 10.42 12.19
CA ARG A 161 -10.29 11.03 13.42
C ARG A 161 -9.34 11.87 14.26
N LYS A 162 -8.86 11.14 15.26
CA LYS A 162 -8.13 11.60 16.43
C LYS A 162 -6.64 11.86 16.13
N SER A 163 -6.22 11.70 14.88
CA SER A 163 -4.87 12.11 14.42
C SER A 163 -4.79 13.61 14.12
N ALA A 164 -5.93 14.28 13.97
CA ALA A 164 -6.03 15.74 13.87
C ALA A 164 -6.61 16.30 15.17
N ALA A 165 -6.30 17.56 15.49
CA ALA A 165 -6.93 18.25 16.60
C ALA A 165 -8.45 18.28 16.43
N ASP A 166 -9.22 18.28 17.52
CA ASP A 166 -10.70 18.36 17.49
C ASP A 166 -11.23 19.76 17.11
N GLU A 167 -10.37 20.65 16.60
CA GLU A 167 -10.71 21.96 16.05
C GLU A 167 -11.45 21.78 14.71
N PRO A 168 -12.58 22.49 14.46
CA PRO A 168 -13.37 22.31 13.25
C PRO A 168 -12.58 22.45 11.95
N GLU A 169 -11.68 23.44 11.87
CA GLU A 169 -10.82 23.69 10.71
C GLU A 169 -9.84 22.53 10.45
N ALA A 170 -9.24 21.97 11.50
CA ALA A 170 -8.33 20.83 11.37
C ALA A 170 -9.05 19.55 10.94
N GLN A 171 -10.29 19.35 11.40
CA GLN A 171 -11.14 18.24 10.98
C GLN A 171 -11.61 18.40 9.54
N GLU A 172 -11.95 19.62 9.13
CA GLU A 172 -12.34 19.95 7.75
C GLU A 172 -11.18 19.74 6.77
N ASP A 173 -9.98 20.26 7.07
CA ASP A 173 -8.76 20.03 6.27
C ASP A 173 -8.46 18.54 6.10
N ARG A 174 -8.58 17.75 7.19
CA ARG A 174 -8.42 16.30 7.12
C ARG A 174 -9.44 15.70 6.14
N ASN A 175 -10.72 16.01 6.32
CA ASN A 175 -11.80 15.41 5.53
C ASN A 175 -11.66 15.75 4.04
N GLN A 176 -11.37 17.00 3.72
CA GLN A 176 -11.11 17.45 2.34
C GLN A 176 -9.93 16.70 1.72
N THR A 177 -8.84 16.52 2.47
CA THR A 177 -7.67 15.77 2.00
C THR A 177 -8.01 14.29 1.73
N LEU A 178 -8.75 13.65 2.63
CA LEU A 178 -9.16 12.24 2.48
C LEU A 178 -10.11 12.04 1.29
N GLU A 179 -11.07 12.95 1.11
CA GLU A 179 -12.03 12.95 -0.01
C GLU A 179 -11.31 13.18 -1.34
N ALA A 180 -10.43 14.19 -1.42
CA ALA A 180 -9.62 14.45 -2.60
C ALA A 180 -8.75 13.25 -2.98
N ALA A 181 -8.15 12.54 -2.00
CA ALA A 181 -7.42 11.31 -2.28
C ALA A 181 -8.35 10.15 -2.70
N ALA A 182 -9.54 10.06 -2.12
CA ALA A 182 -10.51 9.03 -2.47
C ALA A 182 -10.93 9.15 -3.94
N GLU A 183 -11.08 10.38 -4.44
CA GLU A 183 -11.38 10.69 -5.84
C GLU A 183 -10.17 10.51 -6.77
N ASN A 184 -9.05 11.18 -6.47
CA ASN A 184 -7.89 11.28 -7.36
C ASN A 184 -6.95 10.07 -7.30
N GLY A 185 -7.08 9.22 -6.28
CA GLY A 185 -6.25 8.04 -6.07
C GLY A 185 -4.95 8.30 -5.32
N VAL A 186 -4.38 9.51 -5.43
CA VAL A 186 -3.17 9.93 -4.73
C VAL A 186 -3.16 11.45 -4.55
N ILE A 187 -2.70 11.90 -3.38
CA ILE A 187 -2.38 13.29 -3.04
C ILE A 187 -0.93 13.31 -2.56
N ARG A 188 -0.14 14.26 -3.05
CA ARG A 188 1.29 14.40 -2.77
C ARG A 188 1.57 15.77 -2.21
N ASN A 189 2.70 15.88 -1.54
CA ASN A 189 3.28 17.15 -1.09
C ASN A 189 2.32 17.96 -0.21
N TYR A 190 1.41 17.28 0.51
CA TYR A 190 0.47 17.96 1.36
C TYR A 190 1.09 18.16 2.74
N THR A 191 0.77 19.30 3.33
CA THR A 191 1.21 19.69 4.66
C THR A 191 -0.02 19.81 5.52
N ALA A 192 0.01 19.23 6.72
CA ALA A 192 -1.12 19.31 7.62
C ALA A 192 -0.68 19.28 9.09
N TRP A 193 -1.44 19.95 9.95
CA TRP A 193 -1.25 19.83 11.38
C TRP A 193 -1.90 18.56 11.90
N ARG A 194 -1.17 17.84 12.76
CA ARG A 194 -1.59 16.61 13.43
C ARG A 194 -1.28 16.70 14.92
N GLN A 195 -1.91 15.82 15.68
CA GLN A 195 -1.74 15.73 17.12
C GLN A 195 -1.49 14.28 17.53
N SER A 196 -0.49 14.06 18.38
CA SER A 196 -0.22 12.76 18.99
C SER A 196 -1.33 12.40 19.98
N LEU A 197 -1.42 11.12 20.36
CA LEU A 197 -2.40 10.68 21.38
C LEU A 197 -2.15 11.31 22.76
N LYS A 198 -0.95 11.83 23.00
CA LYS A 198 -0.58 12.54 24.23
C LYS A 198 -0.68 14.07 24.10
N GLY A 199 -1.16 14.57 22.96
CA GLY A 199 -1.46 15.98 22.73
C GLY A 199 -0.34 16.79 22.08
N LYS A 200 0.83 16.20 21.77
CA LYS A 200 1.93 16.90 21.10
C LYS A 200 1.52 17.23 19.66
N ARG A 201 1.54 18.52 19.31
CA ARG A 201 1.24 18.98 17.94
C ARG A 201 2.49 18.90 17.08
N PHE A 202 2.30 18.46 15.84
CA PHE A 202 3.33 18.45 14.82
C PHE A 202 2.70 18.70 13.44
N GLN A 203 3.48 19.32 12.57
CA GLN A 203 3.11 19.53 11.19
C GLN A 203 3.82 18.47 10.34
N ILE A 204 3.06 17.63 9.65
CA ILE A 204 3.62 16.73 8.64
C ILE A 204 3.95 17.53 7.39
N LYS A 205 5.09 17.22 6.77
CA LYS A 205 5.60 17.87 5.57
C LYS A 205 5.73 16.86 4.45
N ASP A 206 5.44 17.33 3.25
CA ASP A 206 5.57 16.58 2.00
C ASP A 206 4.97 15.17 2.06
N ALA A 207 3.85 15.02 2.78
CA ALA A 207 3.22 13.74 2.97
C ALA A 207 2.56 13.27 1.68
N THR A 208 2.51 11.95 1.48
CA THR A 208 1.80 11.33 0.35
C THR A 208 0.70 10.43 0.88
N LEU A 209 -0.53 10.70 0.46
CA LEU A 209 -1.73 9.92 0.78
C LEU A 209 -2.20 9.23 -0.50
N PHE A 210 -2.44 7.92 -0.46
CA PHE A 210 -2.83 7.16 -1.65
C PHE A 210 -3.84 6.07 -1.32
N ASN A 211 -4.71 5.76 -2.28
CA ASN A 211 -5.71 4.71 -2.14
C ASN A 211 -5.07 3.31 -2.14
N LEU A 212 -5.60 2.44 -1.29
CA LEU A 212 -5.30 1.01 -1.29
C LEU A 212 -6.36 0.28 -2.11
N GLU A 213 -5.94 -0.37 -3.18
CA GLU A 213 -6.81 -1.17 -4.05
C GLU A 213 -6.30 -2.61 -4.13
N THR A 214 -7.22 -3.57 -4.00
CA THR A 214 -6.91 -4.98 -4.23
C THR A 214 -6.54 -5.22 -5.71
N PRO A 215 -5.96 -6.39 -6.05
CA PRO A 215 -5.74 -6.75 -7.46
C PRO A 215 -7.00 -6.74 -8.33
N THR A 216 -8.19 -6.86 -7.74
CA THR A 216 -9.48 -6.76 -8.43
C THR A 216 -10.01 -5.33 -8.50
N GLN A 217 -9.15 -4.31 -8.28
CA GLN A 217 -9.48 -2.88 -8.27
C GLN A 217 -10.54 -2.46 -7.23
N LYS A 218 -10.74 -3.27 -6.18
CA LYS A 218 -11.62 -2.88 -5.08
C LYS A 218 -10.84 -1.95 -4.14
N LYS A 219 -11.31 -0.71 -3.97
CA LYS A 219 -10.80 0.21 -2.92
C LYS A 219 -11.05 -0.43 -1.54
N VAL A 220 -10.02 -0.53 -0.71
CA VAL A 220 -10.07 -1.14 0.63
C VAL A 220 -9.57 -0.21 1.73
N GLY A 221 -9.02 0.95 1.38
CA GLY A 221 -8.55 1.94 2.36
C GLY A 221 -7.67 3.00 1.72
N GLN A 222 -6.94 3.73 2.55
CA GLN A 222 -5.88 4.64 2.13
C GLN A 222 -4.67 4.51 3.05
N ALA A 223 -3.51 4.86 2.53
CA ALA A 223 -2.26 4.87 3.26
C ALA A 223 -1.53 6.19 3.11
N THR A 224 -0.80 6.58 4.14
CA THR A 224 0.01 7.79 4.19
C THR A 224 1.47 7.44 4.44
N THR A 225 2.38 8.04 3.67
CA THR A 225 3.82 8.09 3.98
C THR A 225 4.20 9.50 4.42
N ILE A 226 4.97 9.59 5.50
CA ILE A 226 5.44 10.86 6.08
C ILE A 226 6.94 10.73 6.34
N TYR A 227 7.72 11.51 5.60
CA TYR A 227 9.18 11.51 5.68
C TYR A 227 9.74 12.65 6.53
N HIS A 228 8.99 13.73 6.69
CA HIS A 228 9.44 14.86 7.48
C HIS A 228 8.28 15.43 8.29
N TRP A 229 8.57 15.82 9.51
CA TRP A 229 7.63 16.53 10.36
C TRP A 229 8.36 17.50 11.27
N VAL A 230 7.67 18.57 11.63
CA VAL A 230 8.16 19.61 12.55
C VAL A 230 7.21 19.68 13.72
N PHE A 231 7.72 19.44 14.93
CA PHE A 231 6.97 19.63 16.17
C PHE A 231 6.75 21.11 16.44
N GLU A 232 5.74 21.43 17.25
CA GLU A 232 5.43 22.82 17.62
C GLU A 232 6.59 23.56 18.31
N ASP A 233 7.48 22.83 18.98
CA ASP A 233 8.71 23.37 19.60
C ASP A 233 9.85 23.63 18.60
N GLY A 234 9.62 23.37 17.30
CA GLY A 234 10.58 23.52 16.22
C GLY A 234 11.52 22.33 16.03
N THR A 235 11.42 21.29 16.85
CA THR A 235 12.21 20.06 16.62
C THR A 235 11.70 19.32 15.39
N GLU A 236 12.61 18.81 14.57
CA GLU A 236 12.27 18.06 13.36
C GLU A 236 12.45 16.55 13.60
N GLY A 237 11.68 15.74 12.87
CA GLY A 237 11.87 14.29 12.83
C GLY A 237 11.66 13.73 11.43
N GLY A 238 12.08 12.47 11.27
CA GLY A 238 12.15 11.78 9.98
C GLY A 238 13.59 11.39 9.62
N PRO A 239 13.80 10.63 8.53
CA PRO A 239 15.14 10.35 8.01
C PRO A 239 15.87 11.65 7.61
N ALA A 240 17.19 11.67 7.81
CA ALA A 240 18.05 12.80 7.43
C ALA A 240 18.04 13.10 5.92
N ALA A 241 17.66 12.12 5.10
CA ALA A 241 17.38 12.29 3.68
C ALA A 241 15.94 11.88 3.42
N SER A 242 15.08 12.87 3.13
CA SER A 242 13.79 12.58 2.51
C SER A 242 14.05 11.98 1.12
N PRO A 243 13.25 11.02 0.65
CA PRO A 243 13.25 10.70 -0.77
C PRO A 243 12.99 12.00 -1.53
N PRO A 244 13.56 12.16 -2.74
CA PRO A 244 13.34 13.35 -3.53
C PRO A 244 11.84 13.56 -3.67
N VAL A 245 11.34 14.61 -3.02
CA VAL A 245 9.94 15.02 -3.10
C VAL A 245 9.68 15.23 -4.58
N GLU A 246 8.76 14.45 -5.14
CA GLU A 246 8.37 14.63 -6.54
C GLU A 246 7.66 15.98 -6.62
N SER A 247 8.41 17.02 -6.99
CA SER A 247 7.95 18.41 -6.91
C SER A 247 6.64 18.60 -7.68
N THR A 248 5.73 19.41 -7.17
CA THR A 248 4.54 19.85 -7.93
C THR A 248 4.87 21.02 -8.85
N GLU A 249 6.06 21.61 -8.69
CA GLU A 249 6.56 22.69 -9.51
C GLU A 249 6.71 22.28 -10.97
N ARG A 250 6.58 23.25 -11.88
CA ARG A 250 6.85 23.05 -13.30
C ARG A 250 8.28 22.50 -13.44
N PRO A 251 8.46 21.31 -14.03
CA PRO A 251 9.81 20.80 -14.28
C PRO A 251 10.54 21.75 -15.23
N SER A 252 11.81 21.99 -14.96
CA SER A 252 12.66 22.82 -15.82
C SER A 252 13.00 22.09 -17.12
N ASP A 253 13.27 22.87 -18.17
CA ASP A 253 13.70 22.32 -19.47
C ASP A 253 14.98 21.47 -19.33
N GLU A 254 15.87 21.85 -18.41
CA GLU A 254 17.09 21.09 -18.12
C GLU A 254 16.81 19.72 -17.48
N GLU A 255 15.81 19.62 -16.59
CA GLU A 255 15.44 18.35 -15.95
C GLU A 255 14.85 17.39 -16.97
N ILE A 256 13.99 17.89 -17.87
CA ILE A 256 13.42 17.09 -18.96
C ILE A 256 14.54 16.62 -19.89
N LYS A 257 15.42 17.53 -20.32
CA LYS A 257 16.55 17.20 -21.19
C LYS A 257 17.45 16.12 -20.56
N ARG A 258 17.80 16.25 -19.27
CA ARG A 258 18.60 15.23 -18.55
C ARG A 258 17.88 13.88 -18.50
N ALA A 259 16.56 13.86 -18.33
CA ALA A 259 15.78 12.63 -18.35
C ALA A 259 15.75 11.99 -19.75
N GLU A 260 15.63 12.79 -20.81
CA GLU A 260 15.71 12.33 -22.20
C GLU A 260 17.08 11.72 -22.52
N GLU A 261 18.16 12.40 -22.17
CA GLU A 261 19.53 11.90 -22.31
C GLU A 261 19.72 10.57 -21.56
N SER A 262 19.24 10.49 -20.32
CA SER A 262 19.29 9.26 -19.53
C SER A 262 18.54 8.09 -20.17
N VAL A 263 17.39 8.33 -20.81
CA VAL A 263 16.65 7.32 -21.57
C VAL A 263 17.44 6.90 -22.81
N GLN A 264 18.02 7.85 -23.54
CA GLN A 264 18.82 7.58 -24.74
C GLN A 264 20.05 6.73 -24.44
N GLU A 265 20.80 7.08 -23.39
CA GLU A 265 21.98 6.33 -22.94
C GLU A 265 21.63 4.90 -22.55
N GLN A 266 20.56 4.70 -21.76
CA GLN A 266 20.15 3.36 -21.35
C GLN A 266 19.65 2.53 -22.55
N ALA A 267 18.97 3.16 -23.50
CA ALA A 267 18.54 2.50 -24.73
C ALA A 267 19.74 2.09 -25.60
N ALA A 268 20.78 2.91 -25.66
CA ALA A 268 22.02 2.58 -26.36
C ALA A 268 22.73 1.39 -25.71
N LEU A 269 22.79 1.34 -24.37
CA LEU A 269 23.35 0.21 -23.64
C LEU A 269 22.58 -1.10 -23.91
N VAL A 270 21.25 -1.08 -23.88
CA VAL A 270 20.43 -2.26 -24.22
C VAL A 270 20.69 -2.73 -25.66
N ARG A 271 20.94 -1.82 -26.60
CA ARG A 271 21.32 -2.20 -27.98
C ARG A 271 22.72 -2.82 -28.03
N ALA A 272 23.70 -2.22 -27.35
CA ALA A 272 25.06 -2.73 -27.29
C ALA A 272 25.14 -4.14 -26.67
N LEU A 273 24.37 -4.41 -25.61
CA LEU A 273 24.26 -5.76 -25.04
C LEU A 273 23.79 -6.80 -26.08
N LYS A 274 22.86 -6.43 -26.96
CA LYS A 274 22.32 -7.33 -27.99
C LYS A 274 23.24 -7.46 -29.21
N GLU A 275 23.82 -6.36 -29.65
CA GLU A 275 24.59 -6.28 -30.90
C GLU A 275 26.06 -6.64 -30.71
N GLU A 276 26.70 -6.15 -29.64
CA GLU A 276 28.14 -6.31 -29.40
C GLU A 276 28.43 -7.55 -28.54
N HIS A 277 27.62 -7.80 -27.51
CA HIS A 277 27.78 -8.97 -26.63
C HIS A 277 26.96 -10.19 -27.07
N GLY A 278 26.10 -10.05 -28.08
CA GLY A 278 25.30 -11.14 -28.63
C GLY A 278 24.24 -11.70 -27.67
N LEU A 279 23.87 -10.94 -26.63
CA LEU A 279 22.88 -11.37 -25.64
C LEU A 279 21.46 -11.30 -26.23
N GLY A 280 20.66 -12.30 -25.92
CA GLY A 280 19.26 -12.41 -26.26
C GLY A 280 18.33 -11.75 -25.24
N ASN A 281 17.02 -11.85 -25.50
CA ASN A 281 16.01 -11.29 -24.59
C ASN A 281 15.85 -12.11 -23.30
N ASP A 282 16.33 -13.35 -23.29
CA ASP A 282 16.22 -14.27 -22.15
C ASP A 282 17.40 -14.14 -21.17
N ASP A 283 18.44 -13.38 -21.54
CA ASP A 283 19.59 -13.11 -20.70
C ASP A 283 19.22 -12.13 -19.58
N GLU A 284 19.56 -12.51 -18.33
CA GLU A 284 19.26 -11.74 -17.12
C GLU A 284 19.76 -10.30 -17.22
N GLU A 285 20.98 -10.10 -17.74
CA GLU A 285 21.58 -8.77 -17.94
C GLU A 285 20.75 -7.90 -18.90
N VAL A 286 20.19 -8.48 -19.97
CA VAL A 286 19.32 -7.75 -20.90
C VAL A 286 17.99 -7.43 -20.23
N GLN A 287 17.43 -8.35 -19.45
CA GLN A 287 16.17 -8.14 -18.73
C GLN A 287 16.29 -7.03 -17.68
N GLU A 288 17.36 -7.00 -16.91
CA GLU A 288 17.66 -5.95 -15.93
C GLU A 288 17.80 -4.57 -16.59
N ASN A 289 18.57 -4.50 -17.68
CA ASN A 289 18.80 -3.23 -18.38
C ASN A 289 17.55 -2.73 -19.12
N VAL A 290 16.71 -3.63 -19.62
CA VAL A 290 15.38 -3.29 -20.17
C VAL A 290 14.45 -2.81 -19.06
N ALA A 291 14.44 -3.45 -17.89
CA ALA A 291 13.66 -2.99 -16.75
C ALA A 291 14.09 -1.58 -16.31
N LEU A 292 15.40 -1.31 -16.28
CA LEU A 292 15.93 0.03 -15.99
C LEU A 292 15.54 1.05 -17.07
N LEU A 293 15.60 0.68 -18.35
CA LEU A 293 15.15 1.54 -19.45
C LEU A 293 13.67 1.91 -19.30
N LEU A 294 12.81 0.95 -18.97
CA LEU A 294 11.39 1.19 -18.74
C LEU A 294 11.15 2.14 -17.56
N ARG A 295 11.91 1.99 -16.46
CA ARG A 295 11.86 2.93 -15.33
C ARG A 295 12.23 4.35 -15.75
N ARG A 296 13.31 4.52 -16.52
CA ARG A 296 13.75 5.85 -17.02
C ARG A 296 12.71 6.47 -17.95
N LYS A 297 12.09 5.69 -18.84
CA LYS A 297 11.00 6.14 -19.72
C LYS A 297 9.78 6.61 -18.93
N ALA A 298 9.36 5.84 -17.92
CA ALA A 298 8.24 6.23 -17.06
C ALA A 298 8.51 7.55 -16.32
N LYS A 299 9.76 7.76 -15.86
CA LYS A 299 10.17 9.02 -15.23
C LYS A 299 10.11 10.21 -16.20
N LEU A 300 10.60 10.05 -17.43
CA LEU A 300 10.50 11.09 -18.47
C LEU A 300 9.04 11.42 -18.77
N GLU A 301 8.18 10.41 -18.92
CA GLU A 301 6.77 10.61 -19.17
C GLU A 301 6.07 11.35 -18.02
N ALA A 302 6.43 11.05 -16.77
CA ALA A 302 5.91 11.78 -15.61
C ALA A 302 6.32 13.26 -15.62
N LEU A 303 7.58 13.58 -15.97
CA LEU A 303 8.05 14.96 -16.11
C LEU A 303 7.29 15.69 -17.23
N GLN A 304 7.12 15.06 -18.39
CA GLN A 304 6.39 15.65 -19.51
C GLN A 304 4.91 15.91 -19.16
N ARG A 305 4.25 14.97 -18.47
CA ARG A 305 2.87 15.16 -17.99
C ARG A 305 2.78 16.32 -17.00
N ARG A 306 3.75 16.45 -16.09
CA ARG A 306 3.82 17.58 -15.15
C ARG A 306 4.02 18.91 -15.84
N LEU A 307 4.87 18.97 -16.87
CA LEU A 307 5.05 20.18 -17.67
C LEU A 307 3.71 20.64 -18.26
N VAL A 308 2.98 19.72 -18.90
CA VAL A 308 1.67 20.00 -19.49
C VAL A 308 0.66 20.46 -18.43
N ALA A 309 0.63 19.81 -17.26
CA ALA A 309 -0.26 20.19 -16.17
C ALA A 309 0.05 21.59 -15.63
N ALA A 310 1.34 21.93 -15.46
CA ALA A 310 1.77 23.24 -14.99
C ALA A 310 1.46 24.35 -16.02
N GLU A 311 1.62 24.08 -17.31
CA GLU A 311 1.25 25.01 -18.39
C GLU A 311 -0.25 25.26 -18.45
N ALA A 312 -1.06 24.21 -18.27
CA ALA A 312 -2.51 24.34 -18.18
C ALA A 312 -2.95 25.16 -16.95
N ALA A 313 -2.31 24.93 -15.79
CA ALA A 313 -2.58 25.70 -14.57
C ALA A 313 -2.21 27.19 -14.72
N ALA A 314 -1.07 27.49 -15.35
CA ALA A 314 -0.66 28.87 -15.64
C ALA A 314 -1.66 29.58 -16.57
N ALA A 315 -2.11 28.91 -17.63
CA ALA A 315 -3.11 29.47 -18.55
C ALA A 315 -4.46 29.72 -17.87
N ALA A 316 -4.89 28.83 -16.96
CA ALA A 316 -6.11 29.02 -16.18
C ALA A 316 -6.01 30.25 -15.26
N ALA A 317 -4.89 30.40 -14.55
CA ALA A 317 -4.66 31.55 -13.66
C ALA A 317 -4.62 32.89 -14.43
N GLU A 318 -4.02 32.92 -15.62
CA GLU A 318 -4.05 34.11 -16.50
C GLU A 318 -5.49 34.48 -16.91
N SER A 319 -6.31 33.50 -17.28
CA SER A 319 -7.71 33.71 -17.66
C SER A 319 -8.57 34.22 -16.51
N GLU A 320 -8.33 33.73 -15.29
CA GLU A 320 -9.04 34.15 -14.08
C GLU A 320 -8.64 35.57 -13.66
N SER A 321 -7.36 35.92 -13.78
CA SER A 321 -6.87 37.29 -13.55
C SER A 321 -7.45 38.30 -14.57
N ALA A 322 -7.59 37.89 -15.83
CA ALA A 322 -8.16 38.72 -16.89
C ALA A 322 -9.68 38.92 -16.70
N SER A 323 -10.38 37.90 -16.19
CA SER A 323 -11.80 38.01 -15.84
C SER A 323 -12.07 38.85 -14.58
N ALA A 324 -11.12 38.89 -13.63
CA ALA A 324 -11.25 39.70 -12.42
C ALA A 324 -10.92 41.19 -12.65
N ALA A 325 -10.20 41.51 -13.73
CA ALA A 325 -9.83 42.88 -14.11
C ALA A 325 -10.83 43.56 -15.07
N ALA A 326 -11.83 42.83 -15.58
CA ALA A 326 -12.87 43.29 -16.50
C ALA A 326 -14.18 43.58 -15.76
#